data_AF-A0A7J6TIT2-F1
#
_entry.id   AF-A0A7J6TIT2-F1
#
_cell.length_a   1.000
_cell.length_b   1.000
_cell.length_c   1.000
_cell.angle_alpha   90.00
_cell.angle_beta   90.00
_cell.angle_gamma   90.00
#
_symmetry.space_group_name_H-M   'P 1'
#
loop_
_entity.id
_entity.type
_entity.pdbx_description
1 polymer ?
#
loop_
_entity_poly.entity_id
_entity_poly.type
_entity_poly.pdbx_seq_one_letter_code
_entity_poly.pdbx_strand_id
1 'polypeptide(L)'
;MKYLYVIKRSYEKLHASLADLGKAPRSTPTSSCLQKRKLPGYAIGGLSGGEAKESFWQVVEQCTAQPEGLPADRPRYLMGVGYTLDIICCVALGVDMFDCVYPTRTARFGTALVRSGQMRLNRSDYRLDFKPIDP
;
A
#
# COMPACT_ATOMS: atom_id res chain seq x y z
N MET A 1 14.47 -10.80 10.01
CA MET A 1 13.05 -10.41 10.19
C MET A 1 12.15 -11.57 9.73
N LYS A 2 11.49 -12.29 10.65
CA LYS A 2 10.83 -13.58 10.35
C LYS A 2 9.29 -13.58 10.45
N TYR A 3 8.64 -12.43 10.54
CA TYR A 3 7.25 -12.39 11.03
C TYR A 3 6.31 -11.46 10.27
N LEU A 4 6.48 -11.36 8.96
CA LEU A 4 5.61 -10.57 8.11
C LEU A 4 4.95 -11.49 7.08
N TYR A 5 3.63 -11.63 7.14
CA TYR A 5 2.88 -12.42 6.17
C TYR A 5 2.23 -11.51 5.12
N VAL A 6 2.44 -11.79 3.84
CA VAL A 6 1.93 -10.99 2.72
C VAL A 6 0.61 -11.58 2.21
N ILE A 7 -0.50 -10.86 2.40
CA ILE A 7 -1.72 -11.17 1.66
C ILE A 7 -1.56 -10.61 0.25
N LYS A 8 -1.45 -11.49 -0.77
CA LYS A 8 -1.64 -11.12 -2.18
C LYS A 8 -3.11 -11.34 -2.56
N ARG A 9 -3.91 -10.27 -2.57
CA ARG A 9 -5.24 -10.27 -3.22
C ARG A 9 -5.12 -9.39 -4.46
N SER A 10 -5.29 -10.00 -5.63
CA SER A 10 -5.50 -9.26 -6.88
C SER A 10 -7.00 -9.22 -7.16
N TYR A 11 -7.47 -8.11 -7.74
CA TYR A 11 -8.90 -7.85 -7.92
C TYR A 11 -9.63 -8.95 -8.72
N GLU A 12 -8.97 -9.55 -9.72
CA GLU A 12 -9.52 -10.66 -10.52
C GLU A 12 -9.79 -11.93 -9.70
N LYS A 13 -9.05 -12.15 -8.60
CA LYS A 13 -9.23 -13.31 -7.72
C LYS A 13 -10.22 -13.05 -6.58
N LEU A 14 -10.76 -11.83 -6.46
CA LEU A 14 -11.77 -11.50 -5.45
C LEU A 14 -13.15 -12.09 -5.80
N HIS A 15 -13.51 -12.15 -7.09
CA HIS A 15 -14.77 -12.79 -7.51
C HIS A 15 -14.74 -14.32 -7.40
N ALA A 16 -13.56 -14.95 -7.44
CA ALA A 16 -13.42 -16.40 -7.32
C ALA A 16 -13.61 -16.94 -5.89
N SER A 17 -13.72 -16.06 -4.88
CA SER A 17 -13.78 -16.41 -3.46
C SER A 17 -15.12 -16.98 -2.97
N LEU A 18 -16.11 -17.14 -3.86
CA LEU A 18 -17.40 -17.79 -3.51
C LEU A 18 -17.69 -19.06 -4.32
N ALA A 19 -16.88 -19.42 -5.33
CA ALA A 19 -17.22 -20.53 -6.23
C ALA A 19 -16.14 -21.62 -6.44
N ASP A 20 -14.85 -21.35 -6.21
CA ASP A 20 -13.80 -22.30 -6.63
C ASP A 20 -13.12 -23.05 -5.48
N LEU A 21 -13.82 -24.07 -4.96
CA LEU A 21 -13.25 -25.14 -4.13
C LEU A 21 -12.45 -26.20 -4.93
N GLY A 22 -12.11 -25.93 -6.20
CA GLY A 22 -11.73 -27.00 -7.15
C GLY A 22 -10.25 -27.13 -7.55
N LYS A 23 -9.44 -26.06 -7.56
CA LYS A 23 -8.03 -26.12 -8.02
C LYS A 23 -7.20 -25.07 -7.30
N ALA A 24 -6.38 -25.49 -6.32
CA ALA A 24 -5.53 -24.59 -5.54
C ALA A 24 -4.18 -24.32 -6.22
N PRO A 25 -3.91 -23.12 -6.79
CA PRO A 25 -2.53 -22.65 -6.93
C PRO A 25 -2.00 -22.33 -5.51
N ARG A 26 -0.79 -22.81 -5.16
CA ARG A 26 -0.09 -22.64 -3.85
C ARG A 26 -0.78 -21.63 -2.93
N SER A 27 -1.62 -22.13 -2.02
CA SER A 27 -2.71 -21.37 -1.40
C SER A 27 -2.22 -20.17 -0.59
N THR A 28 -2.56 -18.97 -1.03
CA THR A 28 -2.44 -17.76 -0.20
C THR A 28 -3.38 -17.92 1.00
N PRO A 29 -2.88 -17.91 2.24
CA PRO A 29 -3.70 -18.04 3.43
C PRO A 29 -4.63 -16.85 3.57
N THR A 30 -5.87 -17.14 3.96
CA THR A 30 -6.90 -16.16 4.27
C THR A 30 -6.56 -15.39 5.55
N SER A 31 -7.16 -14.21 5.72
CA SER A 31 -7.06 -13.42 6.97
C SER A 31 -7.36 -14.26 8.21
N SER A 32 -8.42 -15.07 8.19
CA SER A 32 -8.82 -15.92 9.32
C SER A 32 -7.75 -16.92 9.78
N CYS A 33 -6.98 -17.50 8.86
CA CYS A 33 -5.90 -18.40 9.26
C CYS A 33 -4.63 -17.66 9.70
N LEU A 34 -4.46 -16.41 9.29
CA LEU A 34 -3.40 -15.51 9.77
C LEU A 34 -3.70 -14.97 11.18
N GLN A 35 -4.97 -14.71 11.51
CA GLN A 35 -5.40 -14.35 12.86
C GLN A 35 -5.04 -15.46 13.88
N LYS A 36 -5.30 -16.73 13.52
CA LYS A 36 -4.97 -17.90 14.38
C LYS A 36 -3.49 -18.01 14.74
N ARG A 37 -2.60 -17.51 13.87
CA ARG A 37 -1.15 -17.58 14.06
C ARG A 37 -0.61 -16.51 15.02
N LYS A 38 -1.41 -15.50 15.38
CA LYS A 38 -1.05 -14.43 16.33
C LYS A 38 0.35 -13.84 16.06
N LEU A 39 0.58 -13.45 14.81
CA LEU A 39 1.86 -12.88 14.39
C LEU A 39 2.04 -11.49 15.03
N PRO A 40 3.30 -11.03 15.21
CA PRO A 40 3.56 -9.70 15.72
C PRO A 40 3.11 -8.58 14.77
N GLY A 41 2.95 -8.85 13.47
CA GLY A 41 2.44 -7.90 12.49
C GLY A 41 2.03 -8.59 11.18
N TYR A 42 1.34 -7.85 10.33
CA TYR A 42 0.76 -8.36 9.08
C TYR A 42 1.09 -7.44 7.91
N ALA A 43 1.37 -7.99 6.73
CA ALA A 43 1.58 -7.22 5.51
C ALA A 43 0.46 -7.42 4.49
N ILE A 44 0.14 -6.33 3.82
CA ILE A 44 -0.74 -6.26 2.66
C ILE A 44 0.17 -6.01 1.46
N GLY A 45 0.12 -6.87 0.45
CA GLY A 45 0.98 -6.74 -0.73
C GLY A 45 0.33 -7.30 -2.00
N GLY A 46 1.05 -7.21 -3.11
CA GLY A 46 0.50 -7.62 -4.42
C GLY A 46 -0.44 -6.61 -5.07
N LEU A 47 -0.54 -5.40 -4.51
CA LEU A 47 -1.34 -4.28 -5.01
C LEU A 47 -0.53 -3.34 -5.93
N SER A 48 0.54 -3.88 -6.54
CA SER A 48 1.61 -3.06 -7.10
C SER A 48 1.27 -2.50 -8.49
N GLY A 49 0.64 -1.31 -8.49
CA GLY A 49 0.77 -0.28 -9.54
C GLY A 49 0.04 -0.48 -10.87
N GLY A 50 -0.69 -1.58 -11.05
CA GLY A 50 -1.46 -1.85 -12.28
C GLY A 50 -2.98 -1.83 -12.12
N GLU A 51 -3.50 -1.84 -10.89
CA GLU A 51 -4.94 -1.85 -10.62
C GLU A 51 -5.52 -0.42 -10.58
N ALA A 52 -6.82 -0.29 -10.88
CA ALA A 52 -7.54 0.97 -10.74
C ALA A 52 -7.51 1.46 -9.28
N LYS A 53 -7.55 2.79 -9.06
CA LYS A 53 -7.43 3.38 -7.72
C LYS A 53 -8.56 2.95 -6.79
N GLU A 54 -9.76 2.84 -7.33
CA GLU A 54 -10.96 2.39 -6.62
C GLU A 54 -10.78 0.95 -6.15
N SER A 55 -10.31 0.08 -7.05
CA SER A 55 -10.00 -1.32 -6.74
C SER A 55 -8.92 -1.45 -5.66
N PHE A 56 -7.88 -0.62 -5.74
CA PHE A 56 -6.81 -0.59 -4.75
C PHE A 56 -7.33 -0.29 -3.35
N TRP A 57 -8.12 0.78 -3.18
CA TRP A 57 -8.66 1.15 -1.87
C TRP A 57 -9.65 0.13 -1.32
N GLN A 58 -10.48 -0.47 -2.18
CA GLN A 58 -11.40 -1.54 -1.77
C GLN A 58 -10.67 -2.77 -1.24
N VAL A 59 -9.54 -3.15 -1.83
CA VAL A 59 -8.76 -4.28 -1.31
C VAL A 59 -8.14 -3.94 0.05
N VAL A 60 -7.61 -2.72 0.20
CA VAL A 60 -7.06 -2.28 1.50
C VAL A 60 -8.16 -2.28 2.56
N GLU A 61 -9.32 -1.72 2.26
CA GLU A 61 -10.49 -1.70 3.14
C GLU A 61 -10.90 -3.12 3.57
N GLN A 62 -11.04 -4.06 2.63
CA GLN A 62 -11.34 -5.45 2.96
C GLN A 62 -10.27 -6.10 3.85
N CYS A 63 -8.99 -5.77 3.62
CA CYS A 63 -7.90 -6.31 4.44
C CYS A 63 -7.90 -5.73 5.86
N THR A 64 -8.41 -4.53 6.08
CA THR A 64 -8.38 -3.86 7.40
C THR A 64 -9.73 -3.90 8.13
N ALA A 65 -10.82 -4.17 7.40
CA ALA A 65 -12.19 -4.28 7.92
C ALA A 65 -12.29 -5.33 9.03
N GLN A 66 -13.03 -5.03 10.08
CA GLN A 66 -13.33 -5.98 11.16
C GLN A 66 -14.71 -6.60 10.96
N PRO A 67 -14.93 -7.86 11.36
CA PRO A 67 -13.99 -8.79 12.04
C PRO A 67 -13.15 -9.65 11.10
N GLU A 68 -13.44 -9.61 9.79
CA GLU A 68 -12.89 -10.58 8.83
C GLU A 68 -11.46 -10.28 8.37
N GLY A 69 -11.01 -9.03 8.47
CA GLY A 69 -9.70 -8.58 8.02
C GLY A 69 -8.57 -8.87 9.01
N LEU A 70 -7.47 -8.13 8.89
CA LEU A 70 -6.31 -8.24 9.76
C LEU A 70 -6.64 -7.70 11.16
N PRO A 71 -6.11 -8.29 12.25
CA PRO A 71 -6.33 -7.77 13.60
C PRO A 71 -5.95 -6.29 13.73
N ALA A 72 -6.75 -5.52 14.49
CA ALA A 72 -6.49 -4.10 14.74
C ALA A 72 -5.48 -3.86 15.89
N ASP A 73 -5.24 -4.87 16.72
CA ASP A 73 -4.27 -4.83 17.83
C ASP A 73 -2.82 -5.09 17.36
N ARG A 74 -2.59 -5.21 16.05
CA ARG A 74 -1.30 -5.55 15.45
C ARG A 74 -0.97 -4.62 14.28
N PRO A 75 0.31 -4.23 14.11
CA PRO A 75 0.73 -3.40 13.00
C PRO A 75 0.40 -4.01 11.64
N ARG A 76 -0.17 -3.19 10.76
CA ARG A 76 -0.51 -3.51 9.37
C ARG A 76 0.39 -2.71 8.44
N TYR A 77 1.18 -3.42 7.65
CA TYR A 77 2.16 -2.84 6.73
C TYR A 77 1.70 -2.99 5.28
N LEU A 78 1.58 -1.88 4.55
CA LEU A 78 1.20 -1.86 3.15
C LEU A 78 2.42 -1.69 2.25
N MET A 79 2.67 -2.71 1.43
CA MET A 79 3.88 -2.81 0.62
C MET A 79 3.80 -2.02 -0.68
N GLY A 80 4.79 -1.18 -0.95
CA GLY A 80 4.99 -0.54 -2.25
C GLY A 80 4.09 0.67 -2.54
N VAL A 81 3.50 1.28 -1.52
CA VAL A 81 2.62 2.44 -1.64
C VAL A 81 3.32 3.69 -1.13
N GLY A 82 3.44 4.70 -1.99
CA GLY A 82 4.21 5.90 -1.70
C GLY A 82 3.60 7.21 -2.17
N TYR A 83 2.47 7.15 -2.89
CA TYR A 83 1.79 8.37 -3.31
C TYR A 83 1.08 9.00 -2.11
N THR A 84 1.25 10.31 -1.91
CA THR A 84 0.82 10.99 -0.70
C THR A 84 -0.67 10.81 -0.40
N LEU A 85 -1.53 10.92 -1.42
CA LEU A 85 -2.98 10.71 -1.25
C LEU A 85 -3.30 9.28 -0.81
N ASP A 86 -2.63 8.29 -1.41
CA ASP A 86 -2.85 6.88 -1.08
C ASP A 86 -2.44 6.59 0.36
N ILE A 87 -1.31 7.15 0.82
CA ILE A 87 -0.85 7.00 2.20
C ILE A 87 -1.93 7.54 3.16
N ILE A 88 -2.46 8.75 2.91
CA ILE A 88 -3.50 9.36 3.76
C ILE A 88 -4.76 8.49 3.79
N CYS A 89 -5.26 8.06 2.63
CA CYS A 89 -6.42 7.19 2.54
C CYS A 89 -6.20 5.85 3.26
N CYS A 90 -5.05 5.21 3.07
CA CYS A 90 -4.75 3.93 3.71
C CYS A 90 -4.53 4.05 5.23
N VAL A 91 -3.99 5.16 5.72
CA VAL A 91 -3.96 5.45 7.16
C VAL A 91 -5.38 5.54 7.72
N ALA A 92 -6.30 6.23 7.02
CA ALA A 92 -7.71 6.29 7.42
C ALA A 92 -8.39 4.91 7.41
N LEU A 93 -7.97 4.01 6.51
CA LEU A 93 -8.42 2.61 6.48
C LEU A 93 -7.75 1.73 7.57
N GLY A 94 -6.80 2.26 8.35
CA GLY A 94 -6.15 1.56 9.46
C GLY A 94 -4.90 0.79 9.07
N VAL A 95 -4.08 1.32 8.16
CA VAL A 95 -2.72 0.87 7.87
C VAL A 95 -1.70 1.69 8.67
N ASP A 96 -0.69 1.04 9.24
CA ASP A 96 0.28 1.65 10.16
C ASP A 96 1.65 1.91 9.54
N MET A 97 2.06 1.11 8.55
CA MET A 97 3.40 1.17 7.96
C MET A 97 3.34 1.14 6.43
N PHE A 98 4.30 1.80 5.79
CA PHE A 98 4.41 1.90 4.33
C PHE A 98 5.87 1.84 3.89
N ASP A 99 6.11 1.36 2.67
CA ASP A 99 7.39 1.52 1.96
C ASP A 99 7.14 1.84 0.49
N CYS A 100 8.00 2.67 -0.09
CA CYS A 100 7.96 2.89 -1.53
C CYS A 100 9.26 3.52 -2.05
N VAL A 101 9.62 3.17 -3.29
CA VAL A 101 10.68 3.85 -4.04
C VAL A 101 10.22 5.17 -4.66
N TYR A 102 8.94 5.54 -4.54
CA TYR A 102 8.39 6.76 -5.13
C TYR A 102 9.20 8.03 -4.82
N PRO A 103 9.57 8.36 -3.56
CA PRO A 103 10.32 9.58 -3.29
C PRO A 103 11.71 9.58 -3.93
N THR A 104 12.46 8.47 -3.79
CA THR A 104 13.82 8.38 -4.33
C THR A 104 13.85 8.32 -5.85
N ARG A 105 12.87 7.65 -6.47
CA ARG A 105 12.71 7.60 -7.94
C ARG A 105 12.32 8.97 -8.49
N THR A 106 11.38 9.66 -7.87
CA THR A 106 10.92 11.00 -8.30
C THR A 106 12.04 12.03 -8.19
N ALA A 107 12.86 11.96 -7.13
CA ALA A 107 14.04 12.81 -6.97
C ALA A 107 15.06 12.63 -8.11
N ARG A 108 15.28 11.40 -8.60
CA ARG A 108 16.18 11.13 -9.74
C ARG A 108 15.74 11.82 -11.04
N PHE A 109 14.45 12.10 -11.19
CA PHE A 109 13.90 12.86 -12.31
C PHE A 109 13.87 14.37 -12.06
N GLY A 110 14.57 14.86 -11.02
CA GLY A 110 14.66 16.28 -10.69
C GLY A 110 13.33 16.86 -10.21
N THR A 111 12.49 16.05 -9.59
CA THR A 111 11.19 16.48 -9.04
C THR A 111 11.22 16.35 -7.52
N ALA A 112 10.88 17.44 -6.83
CA ALA A 112 10.69 17.45 -5.39
C ALA A 112 9.21 17.25 -5.04
N LEU A 113 8.96 16.53 -3.95
CA LEU A 113 7.64 16.43 -3.32
C LEU A 113 7.54 17.55 -2.29
N VAL A 114 6.53 18.40 -2.41
CA VAL A 114 6.28 19.57 -1.55
C VAL A 114 4.83 19.56 -1.06
N ARG A 115 4.49 20.35 -0.04
CA ARG A 115 3.12 20.41 0.51
C ARG A 115 2.06 20.75 -0.56
N SER A 116 2.41 21.58 -1.54
CA SER A 116 1.52 21.97 -2.66
C SER A 116 1.48 20.96 -3.82
N GLY A 117 2.20 19.83 -3.71
CA GLY A 117 2.22 18.78 -4.72
C GLY A 117 3.63 18.43 -5.18
N GLN A 118 3.88 18.55 -6.49
CA GLN A 118 5.17 18.20 -7.09
C GLN A 118 5.81 19.41 -7.75
N MET A 119 7.07 19.66 -7.44
CA MET A 119 7.86 20.75 -8.02
C MET A 119 8.94 20.17 -8.93
N ARG A 120 8.89 20.52 -10.22
CA ARG A 120 9.90 20.09 -11.22
C ARG A 120 11.06 21.09 -11.24
N LEU A 121 12.13 20.75 -10.52
CA LEU A 121 13.32 21.61 -10.35
C LEU A 121 14.14 21.77 -11.63
N ASN A 122 13.87 20.98 -12.66
CA ASN A 122 14.50 21.12 -13.99
C ASN A 122 13.91 22.24 -14.85
N ARG A 123 12.86 22.93 -14.38
CA ARG A 123 12.29 24.09 -15.09
C ARG A 123 13.21 25.30 -14.99
N SER A 124 13.26 26.09 -16.07
CA SER A 124 14.02 27.34 -16.14
C SER A 124 13.63 28.34 -15.05
N ASP A 125 12.37 28.31 -14.62
CA ASP A 125 11.79 29.21 -13.62
C ASP A 125 12.55 29.16 -12.28
N TYR A 126 13.18 28.03 -11.96
CA TYR A 126 13.91 27.82 -10.71
C TYR A 126 15.42 28.08 -10.81
N ARG A 127 15.94 28.49 -11.99
CA ARG A 127 17.40 28.64 -12.22
C ARG A 127 18.07 29.67 -11.30
N LEU A 128 17.33 30.71 -10.91
CA LEU A 128 17.81 31.80 -10.04
C LEU A 128 17.03 31.87 -8.73
N ASP A 129 16.25 30.83 -8.41
CA ASP A 129 15.51 30.76 -7.14
C ASP A 129 16.39 30.11 -6.07
N PHE A 130 16.80 30.90 -5.08
CA PHE A 130 17.63 30.45 -3.95
C PHE A 130 16.82 30.13 -2.69
N LYS A 131 15.48 30.12 -2.78
CA LYS A 131 14.61 29.72 -1.67
C LYS A 131 14.76 28.21 -1.40
N PRO A 132 14.48 27.76 -0.16
CA PRO A 132 14.36 26.33 0.12
C PRO A 132 13.22 25.71 -0.69
N ILE A 133 13.31 24.39 -0.95
CA ILE A 133 12.32 23.64 -1.74
C ILE A 133 10.92 23.69 -1.10
N ASP A 134 10.83 23.62 0.22
CA ASP A 134 9.60 23.76 1.01
C ASP A 134 9.97 24.49 2.31
N PRO A 135 9.33 25.63 2.65
CA PRO A 135 9.65 26.45 3.83
C PRO A 135 9.17 25.86 5.17
#